data_AF-R7J687-F1
#
_entry.id   AF-R7J687-F1
#
_cell.length_a   1.000
_cell.length_b   1.000
_cell.length_c   1.000
_cell.angle_alpha   90.00
_cell.angle_beta   90.00
_cell.angle_gamma   90.00
#
_symmetry.space_group_name_H-M   'P 1'
#
loop_
_entity.id
_entity.type
_entity.pdbx_description
1 polymer ?
#
loop_
_entity_poly.entity_id
_entity_poly.type
_entity_poly.pdbx_seq_one_letter_code
_entity_poly.pdbx_strand_id
1 'polypeptide(L)'
;MFKNLFDLSVKRSGMEIFGFYLFYSILGAFAAGLICGVIIAFLHPEAKTFEDGARLGAIYGPLCAILYGVIISLAVISAKGIFNSFQAVLLTIIAVPLLFFGGASFGMIPVAFLTAFDNKKNK
;
A
#
# COMPACT_ATOMS: atom_id res chain seq x y z
N MET A 1 -5.78 2.12 18.06
CA MET A 1 -4.75 2.40 17.05
C MET A 1 -4.23 1.12 16.41
N PHE A 2 -3.30 0.37 17.03
CA PHE A 2 -2.63 -0.80 16.41
C PHE A 2 -3.27 -2.16 16.75
N LYS A 3 -4.59 -2.21 16.94
CA LYS A 3 -5.29 -3.46 17.22
C LYS A 3 -5.66 -4.15 15.91
N ASN A 4 -5.61 -5.47 15.88
CA ASN A 4 -6.06 -6.29 14.74
C ASN A 4 -5.49 -5.84 13.39
N LEU A 5 -4.21 -5.43 13.34
CA LEU A 5 -3.61 -4.86 12.13
C LEU A 5 -3.62 -5.82 10.93
N PHE A 6 -3.48 -7.11 11.19
CA PHE A 6 -3.46 -8.15 10.16
C PHE A 6 -4.85 -8.70 9.83
N ASP A 7 -5.87 -8.43 10.67
CA ASP A 7 -7.24 -8.77 10.34
C ASP A 7 -7.86 -7.64 9.49
N LEU A 8 -7.79 -7.82 8.17
CA LEU A 8 -8.27 -6.85 7.20
C LEU A 8 -9.82 -6.75 7.17
N SER A 9 -10.53 -7.69 7.79
CA SER A 9 -12.00 -7.72 7.79
C SER A 9 -12.61 -6.72 8.78
N VAL A 10 -11.88 -6.38 9.85
CA VAL A 10 -12.33 -5.49 10.94
C VAL A 10 -12.68 -4.10 10.41
N LYS A 11 -13.83 -3.57 10.84
CA LYS A 11 -14.22 -2.18 10.62
C LYS A 11 -13.43 -1.29 11.59
N ARG A 12 -12.71 -0.32 11.05
CA ARG A 12 -11.88 0.61 11.83
C ARG A 12 -12.51 1.99 11.89
N SER A 13 -12.28 2.72 12.97
CA SER A 13 -12.72 4.12 13.12
C SER A 13 -11.63 5.01 13.70
N GLY A 14 -11.65 6.29 13.33
CA GLY A 14 -10.74 7.33 13.86
C GLY A 14 -9.27 6.91 13.92
N MET A 15 -8.73 6.79 15.14
CA MET A 15 -7.32 6.45 15.41
C MET A 15 -6.92 5.05 14.95
N GLU A 16 -7.85 4.15 14.68
CA GLU A 16 -7.55 2.82 14.13
C GLU A 16 -7.26 2.88 12.63
N ILE A 17 -7.94 3.77 11.89
CA ILE A 17 -7.65 4.03 10.48
C ILE A 17 -6.24 4.62 10.37
N PHE A 18 -5.93 5.60 11.22
CA PHE A 18 -4.59 6.18 11.27
C PHE A 18 -3.52 5.15 11.65
N GLY A 19 -3.81 4.27 12.62
CA GLY A 19 -2.90 3.19 13.00
C GLY A 19 -2.63 2.20 11.86
N PHE A 20 -3.66 1.82 11.11
CA PHE A 20 -3.54 0.99 9.92
C PHE A 20 -2.69 1.70 8.85
N TYR A 21 -3.02 2.95 8.54
CA TYR A 21 -2.26 3.79 7.62
C TYR A 21 -0.78 3.80 7.98
N LEU A 22 -0.44 4.19 9.21
CA LEU A 22 0.95 4.35 9.63
C LEU A 22 1.72 3.02 9.54
N PHE A 23 1.12 1.94 10.03
CA PHE A 23 1.74 0.62 10.01
C PHE A 23 2.00 0.13 8.58
N TYR A 24 0.98 0.16 7.71
CA TYR A 24 1.12 -0.33 6.34
C TYR A 24 1.93 0.63 5.45
N SER A 25 2.01 1.93 5.77
CA SER A 25 2.94 2.84 5.10
C SER A 25 4.40 2.48 5.39
N ILE A 26 4.74 2.22 6.66
CA ILE A 26 6.10 1.81 7.06
C ILE A 26 6.44 0.43 6.48
N LEU A 27 5.51 -0.53 6.59
CA LEU A 27 5.67 -1.86 6.03
C LEU A 27 5.85 -1.79 4.51
N GLY A 28 5.07 -0.95 3.82
CA GLY A 28 5.16 -0.73 2.39
C GLY A 28 6.49 -0.12 1.97
N ALA A 29 6.98 0.90 2.70
CA ALA A 29 8.29 1.48 2.44
C ALA A 29 9.42 0.46 2.59
N PHE A 30 9.37 -0.35 3.66
CA PHE A 30 10.36 -1.41 3.90
C PHE A 30 10.32 -2.50 2.82
N ALA A 31 9.12 -3.00 2.51
CA ALA A 31 8.93 -4.03 1.48
C ALA A 31 9.36 -3.53 0.09
N ALA A 32 8.96 -2.30 -0.28
CA ALA A 32 9.35 -1.70 -1.55
C ALA A 32 10.86 -1.48 -1.64
N GLY A 33 11.51 -1.02 -0.56
CA GLY A 33 12.96 -0.85 -0.52
C GLY A 33 13.71 -2.16 -0.73
N LEU A 34 13.30 -3.24 -0.05
CA LEU A 34 13.91 -4.56 -0.22
C LEU A 34 13.70 -5.12 -1.63
N ILE A 35 12.46 -5.10 -2.13
CA ILE A 35 12.13 -5.63 -3.47
C ILE A 35 12.89 -4.83 -4.55
N CYS A 36 12.89 -3.50 -4.45
CA CYS A 36 13.60 -2.62 -5.36
C CYS A 36 15.11 -2.88 -5.33
N GLY A 37 15.70 -3.04 -4.14
CA GLY A 37 17.12 -3.37 -3.99
C GLY A 37 17.50 -4.70 -4.67
N VAL A 38 16.65 -5.73 -4.52
CA VAL A 38 16.85 -7.02 -5.20
C VAL A 38 16.74 -6.85 -6.72
N ILE A 39 15.70 -6.18 -7.22
CA ILE A 39 15.52 -5.94 -8.66
C ILE A 39 16.73 -5.22 -9.26
N ILE A 40 17.19 -4.16 -8.60
CA ILE A 40 18.36 -3.38 -9.04
C ILE A 40 19.62 -4.25 -9.04
N ALA A 41 19.87 -5.02 -7.98
CA ALA A 41 21.06 -5.87 -7.90
C ALA A 41 21.12 -6.93 -9.03
N PHE A 42 19.97 -7.46 -9.46
CA PHE A 42 19.91 -8.45 -10.53
C PHE A 42 19.91 -7.85 -11.94
N LEU A 43 19.19 -6.75 -12.16
CA LEU A 43 19.02 -6.15 -13.49
C LEU A 43 20.08 -5.10 -13.84
N HIS A 44 20.72 -4.51 -12.83
CA HIS A 44 21.71 -3.46 -12.96
C HIS A 44 22.99 -3.77 -12.16
N PRO A 45 23.72 -4.87 -12.47
CA PRO A 45 24.96 -5.21 -11.77
C PRO A 45 26.07 -4.16 -11.93
N GLU A 46 25.94 -3.24 -12.88
CA GLU A 46 26.78 -2.07 -13.05
C GLU A 46 26.60 -1.00 -11.96
N ALA A 47 25.46 -0.97 -11.27
CA ALA A 47 25.18 -0.02 -10.20
C ALA A 47 25.93 -0.41 -8.92
N LYS A 48 27.08 0.25 -8.69
CA LYS A 48 27.99 -0.09 -7.57
C LYS A 48 27.98 0.95 -6.46
N THR A 49 27.42 2.13 -6.70
CA THR A 49 27.39 3.22 -5.74
C THR A 49 26.01 3.41 -5.12
N PHE A 50 25.96 4.05 -3.96
CA PHE A 50 24.69 4.45 -3.36
C PHE A 50 23.89 5.40 -4.27
N GLU A 51 24.58 6.29 -4.99
CA GLU A 51 23.95 7.25 -5.89
C GLU A 51 23.26 6.57 -7.08
N ASP A 52 23.89 5.55 -7.67
CA ASP A 52 23.27 4.72 -8.71
C ASP A 52 22.02 4.01 -8.20
N GLY A 53 22.11 3.44 -7.00
CA GLY A 53 21.00 2.77 -6.33
C GLY A 53 19.85 3.73 -6.02
N ALA A 54 20.15 4.94 -5.55
CA ALA A 54 19.13 5.97 -5.29
C ALA A 54 18.44 6.43 -6.57
N ARG A 55 19.20 6.64 -7.66
CA ARG A 55 18.66 7.02 -8.97
C ARG A 55 17.74 5.94 -9.54
N LEU A 56 18.18 4.69 -9.55
CA LEU A 56 17.36 3.56 -10.00
C LEU A 56 16.16 3.33 -9.06
N GLY A 57 16.37 3.53 -7.75
CA GLY A 57 15.32 3.46 -6.74
C GLY A 57 14.19 4.48 -6.97
N ALA A 58 14.50 5.67 -7.47
CA ALA A 58 13.49 6.66 -7.86
C ALA A 58 12.64 6.22 -9.08
N ILE A 59 13.18 5.35 -9.94
CA ILE A 59 12.49 4.81 -11.11
C ILE A 59 11.61 3.61 -10.73
N TYR A 60 12.18 2.65 -9.99
CA TYR A 60 11.49 1.41 -9.62
C TYR A 60 10.61 1.54 -8.37
N GLY A 61 10.92 2.49 -7.49
CA GLY A 61 10.21 2.74 -6.24
C GLY A 61 8.72 3.00 -6.41
N PRO A 62 8.30 3.92 -7.30
CA PRO A 62 6.88 4.17 -7.58
C PRO A 62 6.13 2.91 -8.05
N LEU A 63 6.75 2.10 -8.90
CA LEU A 63 6.15 0.84 -9.36
C LEU A 63 5.94 -0.14 -8.20
N CYS A 64 6.95 -0.29 -7.34
CA CYS A 64 6.86 -1.14 -6.15
C CYS A 64 5.78 -0.63 -5.18
N ALA A 65 5.68 0.68 -4.99
CA ALA A 65 4.66 1.31 -4.15
C ALA A 65 3.26 1.06 -4.70
N ILE A 66 3.04 1.24 -6.02
CA ILE A 66 1.76 0.95 -6.66
C ILE A 66 1.36 -0.51 -6.45
N LEU A 67 2.27 -1.45 -6.77
CA LEU A 67 2.00 -2.89 -6.61
C LEU A 67 1.61 -3.22 -5.16
N TYR A 68 2.40 -2.73 -4.20
CA TYR A 68 2.11 -2.90 -2.79
C TYR A 68 0.73 -2.36 -2.39
N GLY A 69 0.44 -1.10 -2.68
CA GLY A 69 -0.80 -0.46 -2.25
C GLY A 69 -2.04 -1.05 -2.93
N VAL A 70 -1.93 -1.46 -4.19
CA VAL A 70 -3.01 -2.17 -4.90
C VAL A 70 -3.25 -3.55 -4.27
N ILE A 71 -2.19 -4.31 -3.96
CA ILE A 71 -2.32 -5.60 -3.27
C ILE A 71 -3.02 -5.44 -1.93
N ILE A 72 -2.61 -4.47 -1.11
CA ILE A 72 -3.26 -4.24 0.19
C ILE A 72 -4.71 -3.78 0.02
N SER A 73 -4.99 -2.89 -0.94
CA SER A 73 -6.35 -2.46 -1.26
C SER A 73 -7.25 -3.63 -1.63
N LEU A 74 -6.81 -4.48 -2.57
CA LEU A 74 -7.56 -5.66 -3.00
C LEU A 74 -7.72 -6.66 -1.85
N ALA A 75 -6.71 -6.83 -1.00
CA ALA A 75 -6.79 -7.69 0.17
C ALA A 75 -7.85 -7.19 1.16
N VAL A 76 -7.92 -5.88 1.43
CA VAL A 76 -8.96 -5.28 2.28
C VAL A 76 -10.35 -5.43 1.65
N ILE A 77 -10.49 -5.12 0.36
CA ILE A 77 -11.76 -5.25 -0.37
C ILE A 77 -12.24 -6.70 -0.36
N SER A 78 -11.33 -7.65 -0.58
CA SER A 78 -11.61 -9.09 -0.54
C SER A 78 -11.99 -9.57 0.85
N ALA A 79 -11.25 -9.18 1.89
CA ALA A 79 -11.55 -9.55 3.27
C ALA A 79 -12.92 -9.06 3.72
N LYS A 80 -13.38 -7.92 3.19
CA LYS A 80 -14.70 -7.33 3.51
C LYS A 80 -15.82 -7.67 2.54
N GLY A 81 -15.51 -8.26 1.38
CA GLY A 81 -16.51 -8.55 0.34
C GLY A 81 -17.16 -7.29 -0.27
N ILE A 82 -16.39 -6.21 -0.46
CA ILE A 82 -16.91 -4.91 -0.93
C ILE A 82 -16.55 -4.57 -2.38
N PHE A 83 -16.26 -5.58 -3.22
CA PHE A 83 -15.90 -5.38 -4.64
C PHE A 83 -16.95 -4.61 -5.44
N ASN A 84 -18.24 -4.80 -5.15
CA ASN A 84 -19.35 -4.13 -5.83
C ASN A 84 -19.64 -2.72 -5.27
N SER A 85 -18.79 -2.19 -4.39
CA SER A 85 -18.94 -0.83 -3.85
C SER A 85 -18.22 0.17 -4.76
N PHE A 86 -18.98 1.05 -5.42
CA PHE A 86 -18.41 2.15 -6.22
C PHE A 86 -17.39 2.96 -5.43
N GLN A 87 -17.65 3.23 -4.15
CA GLN A 87 -16.73 3.98 -3.28
C GLN A 87 -15.42 3.23 -3.03
N ALA A 88 -15.45 1.90 -2.90
CA ALA A 88 -14.24 1.10 -2.68
C ALA A 88 -13.36 1.05 -3.94
N VAL A 89 -13.99 0.93 -5.11
CA VAL A 89 -13.30 1.02 -6.41
C VAL A 89 -12.69 2.40 -6.60
N LEU A 90 -13.45 3.47 -6.31
CA LEU A 90 -12.98 4.85 -6.45
C LEU A 90 -11.77 5.13 -5.55
N LEU A 91 -11.82 4.72 -4.27
CA LEU A 91 -10.68 4.86 -3.35
C LEU A 91 -9.44 4.11 -3.84
N THR A 92 -9.61 2.92 -4.42
CA THR A 92 -8.51 2.15 -5.01
C THR A 92 -7.90 2.88 -6.21
N ILE A 93 -8.74 3.43 -7.09
CA ILE A 93 -8.27 4.19 -8.26
C ILE A 93 -7.53 5.45 -7.83
N ILE A 94 -8.03 6.17 -6.82
CA ILE A 94 -7.37 7.38 -6.26
C ILE A 94 -6.04 7.01 -5.57
N ALA A 95 -5.94 5.81 -4.99
CA ALA A 95 -4.70 5.35 -4.38
C ALA A 95 -3.55 5.26 -5.40
N VAL A 96 -3.81 4.82 -6.63
CA VAL A 96 -2.77 4.59 -7.65
C VAL A 96 -1.92 5.84 -7.96
N PRO A 97 -2.49 7.00 -8.36
CA PRO A 97 -1.69 8.20 -8.58
C PRO A 97 -1.00 8.69 -7.30
N LEU A 98 -1.65 8.56 -6.14
CA LEU A 98 -1.03 8.93 -4.86
C LEU A 98 0.14 8.03 -4.48
N LEU A 99 0.08 6.73 -4.80
CA LEU A 99 1.19 5.78 -4.65
C LEU A 99 2.34 6.13 -5.59
N PHE A 100 2.03 6.57 -6.82
CA PHE A 100 3.04 6.96 -7.79
C PHE A 100 3.83 8.20 -7.34
N PHE A 101 3.15 9.28 -6.97
CA PHE A 101 3.80 10.55 -6.63
C PHE A 101 4.29 10.63 -5.19
N GLY A 102 3.58 10.00 -4.25
CA GLY A 102 3.85 10.09 -2.81
C GLY A 102 4.33 8.81 -2.15
N GLY A 103 4.54 7.74 -2.93
CA GLY A 103 4.87 6.43 -2.41
C GLY A 103 3.80 5.90 -1.45
N ALA A 104 4.23 5.02 -0.54
CA ALA A 104 3.33 4.47 0.48
C ALA A 104 2.75 5.57 1.41
N SER A 105 3.45 6.69 1.60
CA SER A 105 3.02 7.78 2.49
C SER A 105 1.73 8.44 2.07
N PHE A 106 1.55 8.81 0.80
CA PHE A 106 0.26 9.39 0.35
C PHE A 106 -0.68 8.33 -0.19
N GLY A 107 -0.15 7.32 -0.87
CA GLY A 107 -0.95 6.28 -1.50
C GLY A 107 -1.73 5.40 -0.54
N MET A 108 -1.23 5.20 0.69
CA MET A 108 -1.93 4.38 1.70
C MET A 108 -3.08 5.12 2.40
N ILE A 109 -3.21 6.43 2.23
CA ILE A 109 -4.32 7.21 2.82
C ILE A 109 -5.67 6.66 2.35
N PRO A 110 -6.00 6.64 1.04
CA PRO A 110 -7.27 6.09 0.57
C PRO A 110 -7.41 4.60 0.87
N VAL A 111 -6.32 3.83 0.86
CA VAL A 111 -6.33 2.40 1.23
C VAL A 111 -6.74 2.21 2.68
N ALA A 112 -6.25 3.06 3.60
CA ALA A 112 -6.65 3.02 4.99
C ALA A 112 -8.15 3.33 5.16
N PHE A 113 -8.71 4.25 4.38
CA PHE A 113 -10.15 4.55 4.41
C PHE A 113 -11.03 3.37 3.95
N LEU A 114 -10.52 2.44 3.14
CA LEU A 114 -11.25 1.19 2.83
C LEU A 114 -11.54 0.36 4.09
N THR A 115 -10.71 0.49 5.12
CA THR A 115 -10.91 -0.24 6.38
C THR A 115 -12.12 0.24 7.18
N ALA A 116 -12.66 1.43 6.88
CA ALA A 116 -13.83 2.00 7.51
C ALA A 116 -15.16 1.37 7.04
N PHE A 117 -15.15 0.65 5.92
CA PHE A 117 -16.33 -0.01 5.38
C PHE A 117 -16.76 -1.20 6.25
N ASP A 118 -18.07 -1.41 6.31
CA ASP A 118 -18.67 -2.60 6.92
C ASP A 118 -18.28 -3.86 6.15
N ASN A 119 -18.09 -4.95 6.89
CA ASN A 119 -17.89 -6.27 6.29
C ASN A 119 -19.24 -6.79 5.76
N LYS A 120 -19.29 -7.14 4.48
CA LYS A 120 -20.47 -7.68 3.80
C LYS A 120 -20.46 -9.21 3.64
N LYS A 121 -19.35 -9.90 3.95
CA LYS A 121 -19.28 -11.37 3.84
C LYS A 121 -20.10 -12.14 4.87
N ASN A 122 -20.44 -11.51 6.00
CA ASN A 122 -21.15 -12.13 7.11
C ASN A 122 -22.57 -11.55 7.30
N LYS A 123 -23.15 -10.95 6.26
CA LYS A 123 -24.57 -10.55 6.20
C LYS A 123 -25.32 -11.54 5.34
#